data_AF-A0A3B9FTR6-F1
#
_entry.id   AF-A0A3B9FTR6-F1
#
_cell.length_a   1.000
_cell.length_b   1.000
_cell.length_c   1.000
_cell.angle_alpha   90.00
_cell.angle_beta   90.00
_cell.angle_gamma   90.00
#
_symmetry.space_group_name_H-M   'P 1'
#
loop_
_entity.id
_entity.type
_entity.pdbx_description
1 polymer ?
#
loop_
_entity_poly.entity_id
_entity_poly.type
_entity_poly.pdbx_seq_one_letter_code
_entity_poly.pdbx_strand_id
1 'polypeptide(L)'
;MKAIPVSILILLSAAWTSQLFSQEVIICPDQPIPPGWVVIDVETCAGCCTPGQLDYRPVIRKVDTLAPETELTVCPQPMPDGWVITDYKTCAGCCGQPGQLVYQPVIKKTDHLPAGTELTVCPQTLPWGWVITDMTSCAGCCAQPGQLVYQPEITRIDLYPLGTRVEICPDQDIPPGWVVVKTSTCAGCCGQPGKLVYRQVIEKIEEIRPVYRLRYFKPEQQD
;
A
#
# COMPACT_ATOMS: atom_id res chain seq x y z
N MET A 1 52.17 -6.58 -55.82
CA MET A 1 51.15 -7.45 -55.18
C MET A 1 51.36 -7.45 -53.67
N LYS A 2 50.50 -6.74 -52.94
CA LYS A 2 50.18 -7.01 -51.53
C LYS A 2 48.87 -6.27 -51.23
N ALA A 3 47.78 -7.03 -51.28
CA ALA A 3 46.44 -6.55 -50.98
C ALA A 3 46.27 -6.46 -49.46
N ILE A 4 45.68 -5.36 -49.01
CA ILE A 4 45.18 -5.14 -47.66
C ILE A 4 43.70 -5.55 -47.69
N PRO A 5 43.22 -6.47 -46.83
CA PRO A 5 41.80 -6.59 -46.59
C PRO A 5 41.41 -5.81 -45.34
N VAL A 6 40.52 -4.86 -45.59
CA VAL A 6 39.67 -4.14 -44.64
C VAL A 6 38.58 -5.09 -44.11
N SER A 7 38.03 -4.75 -42.94
CA SER A 7 36.76 -5.20 -42.37
C SER A 7 36.81 -6.43 -41.46
N ILE A 8 36.60 -6.18 -40.17
CA ILE A 8 35.50 -6.75 -39.38
C ILE A 8 35.28 -5.78 -38.20
N LEU A 9 34.33 -4.85 -38.37
CA LEU A 9 33.77 -4.05 -37.29
C LEU A 9 32.69 -4.92 -36.63
N ILE A 10 33.04 -5.57 -35.51
CA ILE A 10 32.04 -6.26 -34.68
C ILE A 10 31.34 -5.18 -33.86
N LEU A 11 30.23 -4.68 -34.38
CA LEU A 11 29.22 -4.00 -33.58
C LEU A 11 28.58 -5.03 -32.65
N LEU A 12 29.19 -5.24 -31.47
CA LEU A 12 28.51 -5.87 -30.34
C LEU A 12 27.46 -4.87 -29.85
N SER A 13 26.26 -4.95 -30.41
CA SER A 13 25.08 -4.38 -29.78
C SER A 13 24.91 -5.05 -28.43
N ALA A 14 25.18 -4.29 -27.37
CA ALA A 14 24.72 -4.64 -26.04
C ALA A 14 23.19 -4.60 -26.07
N ALA A 15 22.57 -5.72 -26.43
CA ALA A 15 21.19 -5.97 -26.09
C ALA A 15 21.16 -6.15 -24.57
N TRP A 16 20.95 -5.04 -23.87
CA TRP A 16 20.48 -5.06 -22.49
C TRP A 16 19.05 -5.61 -22.56
N THR A 17 18.91 -6.92 -22.67
CA THR A 17 17.68 -7.59 -22.31
C THR A 17 17.54 -7.38 -20.81
N SER A 18 16.79 -6.35 -20.44
CA SER A 18 16.19 -6.23 -19.13
C SER A 18 15.25 -7.42 -18.97
N GLN A 19 15.80 -8.58 -18.63
CA GLN A 19 15.03 -9.65 -18.01
C GLN A 19 14.59 -9.09 -16.66
N LEU A 20 13.42 -8.45 -16.68
CA LEU A 20 12.55 -8.36 -15.53
C LEU A 20 12.33 -9.80 -15.08
N PHE A 21 13.17 -10.27 -14.16
CA PHE A 21 12.94 -11.54 -13.49
C PHE A 21 11.58 -11.41 -12.80
N SER A 22 10.55 -12.00 -13.39
CA SER A 22 9.34 -12.35 -12.65
C SER A 22 9.80 -13.30 -11.54
N GLN A 23 9.98 -12.77 -10.33
CA GLN A 23 10.32 -13.58 -9.15
C GLN A 23 9.04 -14.22 -8.64
N GLU A 24 8.49 -15.12 -9.45
CA GLU A 24 7.38 -15.99 -9.10
C GLU A 24 7.95 -17.38 -8.77
N VAL A 25 7.51 -17.96 -7.66
CA VAL A 25 7.98 -19.25 -7.16
C VAL A 25 6.78 -20.05 -6.68
N ILE A 26 6.79 -21.36 -6.93
CA ILE A 26 5.74 -22.26 -6.45
C ILE A 26 6.27 -23.05 -5.27
N ILE A 27 5.66 -22.86 -4.10
CA ILE A 27 6.06 -23.53 -2.85
C ILE A 27 5.09 -24.66 -2.48
N CYS A 28 5.49 -25.53 -1.56
CA CYS A 28 4.58 -26.51 -0.97
C CYS A 28 3.65 -25.84 0.06
N PRO A 29 2.42 -26.36 0.27
CA PRO A 29 1.40 -25.70 1.10
C PRO A 29 1.86 -25.46 2.55
N ASP A 30 2.70 -26.35 3.10
CA ASP A 30 3.18 -26.28 4.48
C ASP A 30 4.43 -25.39 4.65
N GLN A 31 4.92 -24.79 3.57
CA GLN A 31 6.08 -23.89 3.65
C GLN A 31 5.63 -22.49 4.08
N PRO A 32 6.35 -21.85 5.02
CA PRO A 32 6.05 -20.47 5.39
C PRO A 32 6.30 -19.54 4.18
N ILE A 33 5.38 -18.60 3.95
CA ILE A 33 5.60 -17.53 2.97
C ILE A 33 6.71 -16.62 3.52
N PRO A 34 7.82 -16.42 2.79
CA PRO A 34 8.89 -15.56 3.26
C PRO A 34 8.45 -14.10 3.38
N PRO A 35 9.05 -13.30 4.28
CA PRO A 35 8.79 -11.86 4.35
C PRO A 35 9.01 -11.20 2.98
N GLY A 36 8.11 -10.29 2.63
CA GLY A 36 8.17 -9.58 1.35
C GLY A 36 7.66 -10.36 0.14
N TRP A 37 6.94 -11.46 0.37
CA TRP A 37 6.28 -12.24 -0.66
C TRP A 37 4.78 -12.27 -0.40
N VAL A 38 4.00 -12.37 -1.48
CA VAL A 38 2.55 -12.54 -1.44
C VAL A 38 2.14 -13.71 -2.31
N VAL A 39 1.02 -14.35 -1.99
CA VAL A 39 0.39 -15.39 -2.82
C VAL A 39 -0.40 -14.71 -3.95
N ILE A 40 -0.06 -15.00 -5.19
CA ILE A 40 -0.77 -14.46 -6.37
C ILE A 40 -1.75 -15.47 -6.98
N ASP A 41 -1.48 -16.76 -6.80
CA ASP A 41 -2.38 -17.84 -7.21
C ASP A 41 -2.07 -19.12 -6.41
N VAL A 42 -2.86 -20.17 -6.63
CA VAL A 42 -2.60 -21.51 -6.10
C VAL A 42 -2.82 -22.54 -7.19
N GLU A 43 -1.78 -23.30 -7.50
CA GLU A 43 -1.83 -24.37 -8.49
C GLU A 43 -2.11 -25.71 -7.82
N THR A 44 -2.80 -26.61 -8.51
CA THR A 44 -3.02 -27.98 -8.02
C THR A 44 -2.14 -28.97 -8.76
N CYS A 45 -1.53 -29.90 -8.02
CA CYS A 45 -0.85 -31.02 -8.63
C CYS A 45 -0.81 -32.24 -7.71
N ALA A 46 -0.87 -33.43 -8.29
CA ALA A 46 -0.85 -34.67 -7.55
C ALA A 46 0.60 -35.13 -7.30
N GLY A 47 0.97 -35.31 -6.03
CA GLY A 47 2.26 -35.90 -5.65
C GLY A 47 3.47 -34.97 -5.73
N CYS A 48 3.29 -33.65 -5.83
CA CYS A 48 4.41 -32.71 -5.97
C CYS A 48 5.16 -32.45 -4.67
N CYS A 49 4.43 -32.42 -3.56
CA CYS A 49 4.94 -32.17 -2.22
C CYS A 49 4.74 -33.42 -1.35
N THR A 50 3.58 -34.06 -1.47
CA THR A 50 3.26 -35.28 -0.73
C THR A 50 2.85 -36.40 -1.69
N PRO A 51 3.63 -37.50 -1.79
CA PRO A 51 3.31 -38.60 -2.70
C PRO A 51 1.88 -39.15 -2.52
N GLY A 52 1.13 -39.22 -3.62
CA GLY A 52 -0.22 -39.78 -3.64
C GLY A 52 -1.34 -38.84 -3.16
N GLN A 53 -1.02 -37.58 -2.83
CA GLN A 53 -2.00 -36.56 -2.42
C GLN A 53 -2.12 -35.45 -3.47
N LEU A 54 -3.31 -34.85 -3.57
CA LEU A 54 -3.50 -33.61 -4.32
C LEU A 54 -3.00 -32.43 -3.49
N ASP A 55 -1.96 -31.75 -3.96
CA ASP A 55 -1.34 -30.59 -3.31
C ASP A 55 -1.89 -29.29 -3.90
N TYR A 56 -2.19 -28.31 -3.04
CA TYR A 56 -2.63 -26.94 -3.41
C TYR A 56 -1.49 -25.97 -3.15
N ARG A 57 -0.62 -25.81 -4.15
CA ARG A 57 0.67 -25.15 -4.02
C ARG A 57 0.58 -23.65 -4.26
N PRO A 58 0.92 -22.80 -3.29
CA PRO A 58 0.93 -21.36 -3.48
C PRO A 58 1.95 -20.95 -4.55
N VAL A 59 1.49 -20.14 -5.50
CA VAL A 59 2.33 -19.35 -6.39
C VAL A 59 2.59 -18.02 -5.68
N ILE A 60 3.81 -17.83 -5.21
CA ILE A 60 4.22 -16.63 -4.49
C ILE A 60 5.01 -15.69 -5.38
N ARG A 61 4.90 -14.38 -5.15
CA ARG A 61 5.65 -13.34 -5.84
C ARG A 61 6.34 -12.41 -4.86
N LYS A 62 7.59 -12.05 -5.13
CA LYS A 62 8.31 -11.05 -4.33
C LYS A 62 7.80 -9.65 -4.62
N VAL A 63 7.44 -8.90 -3.57
CA VAL A 63 6.79 -7.59 -3.68
C VAL A 63 7.61 -6.42 -3.16
N ASP A 64 8.53 -6.65 -2.22
CA ASP A 64 9.32 -5.58 -1.60
C ASP A 64 10.24 -4.86 -2.58
N THR A 65 10.68 -5.55 -3.64
CA THR A 65 11.57 -4.98 -4.66
C THR A 65 10.82 -4.36 -5.83
N LEU A 66 9.49 -4.39 -5.82
CA LEU A 66 8.69 -3.78 -6.90
C LEU A 66 8.73 -2.26 -6.82
N ALA A 67 8.58 -1.61 -7.97
CA ALA A 67 8.54 -0.15 -8.03
C ALA A 67 7.32 0.41 -7.28
N PRO A 68 7.38 1.65 -6.76
CA PRO A 68 6.19 2.36 -6.28
C PRO A 68 5.11 2.42 -7.37
N GLU A 69 3.85 2.62 -6.99
CA GLU A 69 2.68 2.60 -7.89
C GLU A 69 2.39 1.25 -8.55
N THR A 70 3.20 0.20 -8.32
CA THR A 70 2.91 -1.12 -8.86
C THR A 70 1.60 -1.64 -8.31
N GLU A 71 0.75 -2.15 -9.19
CA GLU A 71 -0.50 -2.82 -8.85
C GLU A 71 -0.40 -4.33 -9.11
N LEU A 72 -0.99 -5.11 -8.22
CA LEU A 72 -1.06 -6.57 -8.32
C LEU A 72 -2.46 -7.06 -7.94
N THR A 73 -2.88 -8.17 -8.53
CA THR A 73 -4.01 -8.94 -8.04
C THR A 73 -3.46 -10.11 -7.25
N VAL A 74 -3.89 -10.28 -6.00
CA VAL A 74 -3.37 -11.30 -5.09
C VAL A 74 -4.49 -12.17 -4.55
N CYS A 75 -4.14 -13.32 -4.00
CA CYS A 75 -5.10 -14.13 -3.25
C CYS A 75 -5.45 -13.47 -1.91
N PRO A 76 -6.65 -13.74 -1.35
CA PRO A 76 -7.02 -13.25 -0.03
C PRO A 76 -6.00 -13.66 1.03
N GLN A 77 -5.33 -12.66 1.61
CA GLN A 77 -4.28 -12.82 2.63
C GLN A 77 -4.09 -11.51 3.40
N PRO A 78 -3.38 -11.50 4.55
CA PRO A 78 -2.96 -10.27 5.19
C PRO A 78 -2.14 -9.39 4.24
N MET A 79 -2.45 -8.09 4.20
CA MET A 79 -1.74 -7.17 3.32
C MET A 79 -0.30 -6.97 3.80
N PRO A 80 0.72 -7.05 2.92
CA PRO A 80 2.08 -6.63 3.27
C PRO A 80 2.15 -5.14 3.63
N ASP A 81 3.07 -4.79 4.52
CA ASP A 81 3.37 -3.39 4.85
C ASP A 81 3.73 -2.61 3.57
N GLY A 82 3.32 -1.35 3.50
CA GLY A 82 3.59 -0.52 2.32
C GLY A 82 2.70 -0.81 1.11
N TRP A 83 1.59 -1.52 1.29
CA TRP A 83 0.57 -1.78 0.28
C TRP A 83 -0.82 -1.45 0.79
N VAL A 84 -1.73 -1.10 -0.12
CA VAL A 84 -3.14 -0.85 0.16
C VAL A 84 -4.02 -1.58 -0.84
N ILE A 85 -5.23 -1.96 -0.42
CA ILE A 85 -6.27 -2.49 -1.32
C ILE A 85 -6.95 -1.32 -2.03
N THR A 86 -6.91 -1.30 -3.36
CA THR A 86 -7.61 -0.30 -4.17
C THR A 86 -8.93 -0.82 -4.72
N ASP A 87 -9.02 -2.12 -4.99
CA ASP A 87 -10.23 -2.76 -5.50
C ASP A 87 -10.20 -4.29 -5.27
N TYR A 88 -11.19 -5.01 -5.79
CA TYR A 88 -11.21 -6.47 -5.84
C TYR A 88 -11.60 -6.97 -7.23
N LYS A 89 -10.89 -7.98 -7.71
CA LYS A 89 -11.32 -8.76 -8.88
C LYS A 89 -12.06 -10.00 -8.43
N THR A 90 -13.16 -10.28 -9.12
CA THR A 90 -13.93 -11.50 -8.88
C THR A 90 -13.50 -12.57 -9.87
N CYS A 91 -13.27 -13.78 -9.39
CA CYS A 91 -13.04 -14.91 -10.27
C CYS A 91 -13.56 -16.22 -9.66
N ALA A 92 -13.97 -17.15 -10.51
CA ALA A 92 -14.42 -18.47 -10.10
C ALA A 92 -13.24 -19.45 -10.16
N GLY A 93 -12.93 -20.12 -9.06
CA GLY A 93 -11.91 -21.16 -9.04
C GLY A 93 -10.46 -20.72 -8.78
N CYS A 94 -10.16 -19.42 -8.69
CA CYS A 94 -8.79 -18.97 -8.44
C CYS A 94 -8.33 -19.27 -7.02
N CYS A 95 -7.03 -19.06 -6.77
CA CYS A 95 -6.47 -19.19 -5.43
C CYS A 95 -6.76 -20.57 -4.81
N GLY A 96 -6.87 -21.60 -5.66
CA GLY A 96 -7.04 -22.97 -5.22
C GLY A 96 -8.43 -23.26 -4.66
N GLN A 97 -9.45 -22.48 -5.03
CA GLN A 97 -10.84 -22.70 -4.59
C GLN A 97 -11.78 -23.07 -5.76
N PRO A 98 -11.64 -24.27 -6.37
CA PRO A 98 -12.47 -24.70 -7.49
C PRO A 98 -13.97 -24.59 -7.21
N GLY A 99 -14.71 -24.00 -8.15
CA GLY A 99 -16.17 -23.86 -8.06
C GLY A 99 -16.65 -22.83 -7.04
N GLN A 100 -15.74 -22.12 -6.36
CA GLN A 100 -16.08 -21.02 -5.46
C GLN A 100 -15.77 -19.68 -6.12
N LEU A 101 -16.59 -18.69 -5.80
CA LEU A 101 -16.35 -17.31 -6.18
C LEU A 101 -15.36 -16.70 -5.19
N VAL A 102 -14.24 -16.20 -5.70
CA VAL A 102 -13.16 -15.58 -4.92
C VAL A 102 -13.07 -14.11 -5.26
N TYR A 103 -12.98 -13.27 -4.23
CA TYR A 103 -12.69 -11.85 -4.36
C TYR A 103 -11.21 -11.61 -4.09
N GLN A 104 -10.42 -11.51 -5.15
CA GLN A 104 -8.99 -11.26 -5.09
C GLN A 104 -8.71 -9.77 -4.89
N PRO A 105 -8.03 -9.36 -3.80
CA PRO A 105 -7.63 -7.97 -3.63
C PRO A 105 -6.76 -7.49 -4.79
N VAL A 106 -7.08 -6.31 -5.31
CA VAL A 106 -6.18 -5.50 -6.13
C VAL A 106 -5.44 -4.58 -5.19
N ILE A 107 -4.13 -4.73 -5.15
CA ILE A 107 -3.25 -4.08 -4.18
C ILE A 107 -2.31 -3.14 -4.91
N LYS A 108 -2.01 -2.00 -4.30
CA LYS A 108 -1.11 -0.99 -4.85
C LYS A 108 0.01 -0.66 -3.86
N LYS A 109 1.24 -0.60 -4.36
CA LYS A 109 2.41 -0.27 -3.53
C LYS A 109 2.43 1.22 -3.21
N THR A 110 2.45 1.54 -1.93
CA THR A 110 2.43 2.91 -1.39
C THR A 110 3.77 3.38 -0.83
N ASP A 111 4.71 2.46 -0.62
CA ASP A 111 6.07 2.80 -0.20
C ASP A 111 6.75 3.75 -1.17
N HIS A 112 7.50 4.70 -0.60
CA HIS A 112 8.28 5.70 -1.31
C HIS A 112 7.50 6.62 -2.29
N LEU A 113 6.17 6.60 -2.27
CA LEU A 113 5.37 7.63 -2.93
C LEU A 113 5.64 9.03 -2.36
N PRO A 114 5.60 10.09 -3.19
CA PRO A 114 5.81 11.45 -2.70
C PRO A 114 4.68 11.91 -1.75
N ALA A 115 4.96 12.92 -0.91
CA ALA A 115 3.89 13.59 -0.17
C ALA A 115 2.90 14.25 -1.14
N GLY A 116 1.63 14.26 -0.75
CA GLY A 116 0.52 14.74 -1.55
C GLY A 116 0.02 13.75 -2.58
N THR A 117 0.57 12.54 -2.68
CA THR A 117 -0.08 11.49 -3.47
C THR A 117 -1.44 11.17 -2.89
N GLU A 118 -2.44 11.08 -3.77
CA GLU A 118 -3.82 10.75 -3.45
C GLU A 118 -4.18 9.38 -4.02
N LEU A 119 -4.91 8.57 -3.25
CA LEU A 119 -5.40 7.27 -3.68
C LEU A 119 -6.85 7.08 -3.21
N THR A 120 -7.66 6.43 -4.03
CA THR A 120 -8.94 5.86 -3.58
C THR A 120 -8.69 4.42 -3.19
N VAL A 121 -9.08 4.05 -1.97
CA VAL A 121 -8.83 2.73 -1.41
C VAL A 121 -10.11 2.07 -0.93
N CYS A 122 -10.10 0.75 -0.78
CA CYS A 122 -11.16 0.06 -0.05
C CYS A 122 -11.05 0.31 1.46
N PRO A 123 -12.16 0.23 2.22
CA PRO A 123 -12.13 0.37 3.68
C PRO A 123 -11.13 -0.61 4.31
N GLN A 124 -10.08 -0.08 4.96
CA GLN A 124 -9.00 -0.84 5.58
C GLN A 124 -8.26 0.04 6.60
N THR A 125 -7.36 -0.57 7.39
CA THR A 125 -6.40 0.19 8.19
C THR A 125 -5.38 0.87 7.28
N LEU A 126 -5.20 2.19 7.45
CA LEU A 126 -4.29 2.94 6.59
C LEU A 126 -2.83 2.73 6.99
N PRO A 127 -1.90 2.71 6.01
CA PRO A 127 -0.48 2.74 6.31
C PRO A 127 -0.09 4.04 7.04
N TRP A 128 1.00 3.98 7.80
CA TRP A 128 1.54 5.16 8.46
C TRP A 128 1.84 6.27 7.43
N GLY A 129 1.55 7.52 7.81
CA GLY A 129 1.76 8.67 6.96
C GLY A 129 0.63 8.99 5.99
N TRP A 130 -0.46 8.22 5.99
CA TRP A 130 -1.66 8.50 5.20
C TRP A 130 -2.82 8.97 6.09
N VAL A 131 -3.66 9.85 5.55
CA VAL A 131 -4.89 10.35 6.20
C VAL A 131 -6.04 10.32 5.23
N ILE A 132 -7.27 10.27 5.73
CA ILE A 132 -8.50 10.35 4.91
C ILE A 132 -8.85 11.82 4.68
N THR A 133 -8.86 12.26 3.44
CA THR A 133 -9.21 13.64 3.06
C THR A 133 -10.64 13.75 2.55
N ASP A 134 -11.16 12.69 1.94
CA ASP A 134 -12.58 12.58 1.56
C ASP A 134 -13.02 11.11 1.47
N MET A 135 -14.26 10.86 1.05
CA MET A 135 -14.73 9.53 0.67
C MET A 135 -15.60 9.61 -0.58
N THR A 136 -15.37 8.69 -1.51
CA THR A 136 -16.20 8.51 -2.70
C THR A 136 -17.12 7.30 -2.53
N SER A 137 -18.33 7.36 -3.08
CA SER A 137 -19.29 6.26 -2.98
C SER A 137 -19.33 5.44 -4.26
N CYS A 138 -19.29 4.12 -4.14
CA CYS A 138 -19.44 3.20 -5.26
C CYS A 138 -20.39 2.06 -4.91
N ALA A 139 -21.20 1.64 -5.88
CA ALA A 139 -22.09 0.50 -5.73
C ALA A 139 -21.39 -0.78 -6.20
N GLY A 140 -21.28 -1.78 -5.34
CA GLY A 140 -20.72 -3.09 -5.70
C GLY A 140 -19.19 -3.20 -5.69
N CYS A 141 -18.47 -2.14 -5.34
CA CYS A 141 -17.02 -2.12 -5.24
C CYS A 141 -16.52 -2.82 -3.97
N CYS A 142 -15.21 -2.99 -3.84
CA CYS A 142 -14.57 -3.52 -2.62
C CYS A 142 -15.10 -4.88 -2.17
N ALA A 143 -15.43 -5.76 -3.13
CA ALA A 143 -16.02 -7.08 -2.89
C ALA A 143 -17.38 -7.06 -2.16
N GLN A 144 -18.15 -5.97 -2.26
CA GLN A 144 -19.48 -5.83 -1.65
C GLN A 144 -20.57 -5.67 -2.71
N PRO A 145 -20.85 -6.72 -3.52
CA PRO A 145 -21.83 -6.64 -4.60
C PRO A 145 -23.22 -6.23 -4.11
N GLY A 146 -23.85 -5.28 -4.78
CA GLY A 146 -25.18 -4.79 -4.44
C GLY A 146 -25.23 -3.88 -3.20
N GLN A 147 -24.10 -3.56 -2.58
CA GLN A 147 -24.02 -2.60 -1.47
C GLN A 147 -23.38 -1.29 -1.93
N LEU A 148 -23.83 -0.18 -1.34
CA LEU A 148 -23.15 1.09 -1.46
C LEU A 148 -21.98 1.11 -0.47
N VAL A 149 -20.78 1.31 -0.97
CA VAL A 149 -19.55 1.41 -0.18
C VAL A 149 -19.01 2.82 -0.28
N TYR A 150 -18.50 3.35 0.84
CA TYR A 150 -17.74 4.59 0.87
C TYR A 150 -16.26 4.27 0.90
N GLN A 151 -15.59 4.44 -0.24
CA GLN A 151 -14.15 4.28 -0.39
C GLN A 151 -13.42 5.52 0.13
N PRO A 152 -12.50 5.38 1.09
CA PRO A 152 -11.66 6.50 1.52
C PRO A 152 -10.81 7.03 0.35
N GLU A 153 -10.80 8.36 0.21
CA GLU A 153 -9.78 9.08 -0.52
C GLU A 153 -8.69 9.46 0.49
N ILE A 154 -7.50 8.91 0.28
CA ILE A 154 -6.38 9.04 1.21
C ILE A 154 -5.27 9.87 0.59
N THR A 155 -4.61 10.68 1.41
CA THR A 155 -3.47 11.51 1.01
C THR A 155 -2.25 11.18 1.86
N ARG A 156 -1.08 11.06 1.22
CA ARG A 156 0.20 10.87 1.92
C ARG A 156 0.72 12.21 2.47
N ILE A 157 0.97 12.27 3.78
CA ILE A 157 1.32 13.53 4.47
C ILE A 157 2.63 13.49 5.27
N ASP A 158 3.20 12.31 5.53
CA ASP A 158 4.42 12.12 6.33
C ASP A 158 5.63 12.95 5.85
N LEU A 159 5.75 13.20 4.55
CA LEU A 159 6.88 13.93 3.96
C LEU A 159 6.60 15.42 3.68
N TYR A 160 5.46 15.98 4.11
CA TYR A 160 5.21 17.42 3.94
C TYR A 160 6.20 18.29 4.73
N PRO A 161 6.47 19.53 4.28
CA PRO A 161 7.26 20.48 5.08
C PRO A 161 6.49 21.00 6.31
N LEU A 162 7.22 21.58 7.25
CA LEU A 162 6.63 22.23 8.43
C LEU A 162 5.71 23.40 8.01
N GLY A 163 4.63 23.60 8.75
CA GLY A 163 3.62 24.63 8.47
C GLY A 163 2.64 24.25 7.35
N THR A 164 2.83 23.11 6.67
CA THR A 164 1.83 22.61 5.71
C THR A 164 0.52 22.31 6.42
N ARG A 165 -0.59 22.70 5.80
CA ARG A 165 -1.95 22.44 6.29
C ARG A 165 -2.67 21.47 5.37
N VAL A 166 -3.37 20.52 5.96
CA VAL A 166 -4.19 19.54 5.25
C VAL A 166 -5.56 19.50 5.91
N GLU A 167 -6.62 19.45 5.11
CA GLU A 167 -7.98 19.26 5.58
C GLU A 167 -8.33 17.78 5.50
N ILE A 168 -8.75 17.20 6.62
CA ILE A 168 -8.99 15.78 6.78
C ILE A 168 -10.41 15.53 7.29
N CYS A 169 -10.95 14.34 7.00
CA CYS A 169 -12.23 13.91 7.55
C CYS A 169 -12.22 13.84 9.07
N PRO A 170 -13.37 14.07 9.74
CA PRO A 170 -13.45 13.95 11.20
C PRO A 170 -13.21 12.49 11.66
N ASP A 171 -13.00 12.34 12.97
CA ASP A 171 -12.94 11.03 13.66
C ASP A 171 -11.80 10.10 13.22
N GLN A 172 -10.69 10.66 12.73
CA GLN A 172 -9.45 9.92 12.50
C GLN A 172 -8.36 10.31 13.52
N ASP A 173 -7.44 9.40 13.77
CA ASP A 173 -6.28 9.68 14.60
C ASP A 173 -5.38 10.73 13.93
N ILE A 174 -4.98 11.76 14.69
CA ILE A 174 -4.06 12.78 14.21
C ILE A 174 -2.65 12.19 14.17
N PRO A 175 -1.97 12.15 13.01
CA PRO A 175 -0.64 11.55 12.93
C PRO A 175 0.39 12.30 13.79
N PRO A 176 1.42 11.60 14.30
CA PRO A 176 2.52 12.24 15.02
C PRO A 176 3.14 13.40 14.22
N GLY A 177 3.45 14.51 14.90
CA GLY A 177 3.98 15.72 14.26
C GLY A 177 2.91 16.60 13.59
N TRP A 178 1.61 16.30 13.77
CA TRP A 178 0.51 17.13 13.30
C TRP A 178 -0.37 17.59 14.46
N VAL A 179 -0.97 18.77 14.33
CA VAL A 179 -1.94 19.30 15.30
C VAL A 179 -3.15 19.90 14.59
N VAL A 180 -4.33 19.77 15.18
CA VAL A 180 -5.54 20.44 14.68
C VAL A 180 -5.44 21.94 14.98
N VAL A 181 -5.48 22.77 13.95
CA VAL A 181 -5.38 24.24 14.08
C VAL A 181 -6.68 24.98 13.81
N LYS A 182 -7.60 24.36 13.07
CA LYS A 182 -8.95 24.87 12.86
C LYS A 182 -9.91 23.75 12.44
N THR A 183 -11.19 24.05 12.52
CA THR A 183 -12.25 23.23 11.93
C THR A 183 -12.80 23.95 10.71
N SER A 184 -13.07 23.20 9.65
CA SER A 184 -13.67 23.67 8.41
C SER A 184 -15.02 23.00 8.23
N THR A 185 -15.98 23.70 7.63
CA THR A 185 -17.32 23.14 7.39
C THR A 185 -17.47 22.88 5.90
N CYS A 186 -17.87 21.66 5.54
CA CYS A 186 -18.24 21.30 4.17
C CYS A 186 -19.58 20.57 4.16
N ALA A 187 -20.33 20.74 3.07
CA ALA A 187 -21.59 20.03 2.85
C ALA A 187 -21.31 18.83 1.93
N GLY A 188 -21.71 17.63 2.34
CA GLY A 188 -21.63 16.43 1.48
C GLY A 188 -20.28 15.71 1.42
N CYS A 189 -19.23 16.26 2.04
CA CYS A 189 -17.88 15.68 2.11
C CYS A 189 -17.82 14.47 3.06
N CYS A 190 -16.69 13.75 3.04
CA CYS A 190 -16.40 12.60 3.88
C CYS A 190 -17.48 11.51 3.80
N GLY A 191 -18.05 11.31 2.61
CA GLY A 191 -19.09 10.31 2.38
C GLY A 191 -20.43 10.62 3.05
N GLN A 192 -20.70 11.88 3.43
CA GLN A 192 -21.94 12.26 4.11
C GLN A 192 -22.81 13.20 3.24
N PRO A 193 -23.39 12.71 2.13
CA PRO A 193 -24.18 13.54 1.22
C PRO A 193 -25.37 14.19 1.94
N GLY A 194 -25.57 15.48 1.69
CA GLY A 194 -26.67 16.26 2.28
C GLY A 194 -26.50 16.61 3.76
N LYS A 195 -25.35 16.29 4.39
CA LYS A 195 -25.04 16.69 5.77
C LYS A 195 -23.92 17.74 5.80
N LEU A 196 -23.98 18.60 6.81
CA LEU A 196 -22.84 19.43 7.19
C LEU A 196 -21.86 18.60 8.00
N VAL A 197 -20.59 18.62 7.57
CA VAL A 197 -19.49 17.91 8.21
C VAL A 197 -18.45 18.93 8.64
N TYR A 198 -17.89 18.70 9.84
CA TYR A 198 -16.87 19.53 10.45
C TYR A 198 -15.50 18.87 10.27
N ARG A 199 -14.84 19.13 9.14
CA ARG A 199 -13.50 18.64 8.85
C ARG A 199 -12.46 19.30 9.76
N GLN A 200 -11.41 18.55 10.06
CA GLN A 200 -10.27 19.07 10.81
C GLN A 200 -9.24 19.60 9.84
N VAL A 201 -8.68 20.77 10.11
CA VAL A 201 -7.46 21.21 9.42
C VAL A 201 -6.30 21.00 10.35
N ILE A 202 -5.43 20.10 9.95
CA ILE A 202 -4.20 19.78 10.65
C ILE A 202 -3.05 20.57 10.05
N GLU A 203 -2.10 20.98 10.89
CA GLU A 203 -0.86 21.64 10.50
C GLU A 203 0.34 20.83 10.96
N LYS A 204 1.34 20.66 10.09
CA LYS A 204 2.57 19.97 10.42
C LYS A 204 3.45 20.85 11.30
N ILE A 205 3.83 20.33 12.46
CA ILE A 205 4.66 21.03 13.44
C ILE A 205 5.99 20.30 13.63
N GLU A 206 7.01 21.01 14.13
CA GLU A 206 8.21 20.35 14.61
C GLU A 206 7.78 19.40 15.73
N GLU A 207 8.27 18.16 15.68
CA GLU A 207 8.02 17.17 16.72
C GLU A 207 8.34 17.83 18.07
N ILE A 208 7.37 17.87 18.98
CA ILE A 208 7.50 18.57 20.26
C ILE A 208 8.59 17.85 21.05
N ARG A 209 9.84 18.30 20.92
CA ARG A 209 10.90 17.86 21.83
C ARG A 209 10.42 18.20 23.23
N PRO A 210 10.35 17.24 24.17
CA PRO A 210 10.03 17.57 25.54
C PRO A 210 11.07 18.58 26.03
N VAL A 211 10.63 19.82 26.22
CA VAL A 211 11.45 20.86 26.81
C VAL A 211 11.62 20.47 28.27
N TYR A 212 12.66 19.71 28.58
CA TYR A 212 13.11 19.54 29.96
C TYR A 212 13.56 20.91 30.45
N ARG A 213 12.63 21.64 31.09
CA ARG A 213 12.93 22.90 31.77
C ARG A 213 13.82 22.55 32.96
N LEU A 214 15.14 22.62 32.80
CA LEU A 214 16.10 22.60 33.91
C LEU A 214 15.75 23.79 34.82
N ARG A 215 15.03 23.51 35.91
CA ARG A 215 14.91 24.46 37.02
C ARG A 215 16.26 24.45 37.74
N TYR A 216 17.03 25.51 37.57
CA TYR A 216 18.21 25.74 38.40
C TYR A 216 17.77 25.82 39.86
N PHE A 217 18.21 24.86 40.67
CA PHE A 217 18.14 24.94 42.12
C PHE A 217 19.18 26.00 42.56
N LYS A 218 18.71 27.09 43.15
CA LYS A 218 19.58 28.05 43.83
C LYS A 218 19.87 27.48 45.22
N PRO A 219 21.12 27.14 45.58
CA PRO A 219 21.41 26.68 46.93
C PRO A 219 21.18 27.84 47.90
N GLU A 220 20.33 27.57 48.89
CA GLU A 220 20.05 28.44 50.02
C GLU A 220 21.31 28.48 50.89
N GLN A 221 21.85 29.68 51.13
CA GLN A 221 22.97 29.87 52.05
C GLN A 221 22.48 29.65 53.47
N GLN A 222 23.16 28.77 54.18
CA GLN A 222 22.92 28.47 55.58
C GLN A 222 23.86 29.35 56.41
N ASP A 223 23.30 30.31 57.15
CA ASP A 223 23.97 31.04 58.23
C ASP A 223 24.21 30.13 59.44
#